data_AF-A0A246BV60-F1
#
_entry.id   AF-A0A246BV60-F1
#
_cell.length_a   1.000
_cell.length_b   1.000
_cell.length_c   1.000
_cell.angle_alpha   90.00
_cell.angle_beta   90.00
_cell.angle_gamma   90.00
#
_symmetry.space_group_name_H-M   'P 1'
#
loop_
_entity.id
_entity.type
_entity.pdbx_description
1 polymer ?
#
loop_
_entity_poly.entity_id
_entity_poly.type
_entity_poly.pdbx_seq_one_letter_code
_entity_poly.pdbx_strand_id
1 'polypeptide(L)'
;MDGPWSGPFPTRDAAARHALDHPPLVCDHPRVFLARAVTPAASLFLGSVDALLPEAASAAVQMHGPAASEWLANVPEDQLDDLQVQLDQVFDAWAARHGHQPAFFRVEDVTGHRLTEFLAEPA
;
A
#
# COMPACT_ATOMS: atom_id res chain seq x y z
N MET A 1 1.24 -22.34 7.03
CA MET A 1 1.39 -21.31 5.97
C MET A 1 2.65 -20.57 6.31
N ASP A 2 3.59 -20.46 5.37
CA ASP A 2 4.99 -20.10 5.66
C ASP A 2 5.25 -18.58 5.55
N GLY A 3 4.25 -17.77 5.95
CA GLY A 3 4.27 -16.32 5.77
C GLY A 3 4.11 -15.87 4.30
N PRO A 4 4.11 -14.54 4.03
CA PRO A 4 4.25 -13.45 4.99
C PRO A 4 2.97 -13.22 5.83
N TRP A 5 3.15 -12.94 7.12
CA TRP A 5 2.07 -12.53 8.03
C TRP A 5 1.98 -11.01 8.07
N SER A 6 0.76 -10.49 8.00
CA SER A 6 0.49 -9.05 8.04
C SER A 6 -0.63 -8.74 9.03
N GLY A 7 -0.58 -7.56 9.63
CA GLY A 7 -1.56 -7.12 10.61
C GLY A 7 -1.13 -5.84 11.31
N PRO A 8 -2.05 -5.19 12.04
CA PRO A 8 -1.72 -4.03 12.85
C PRO A 8 -0.92 -4.49 14.07
N PHE A 9 0.40 -4.62 13.90
CA PHE A 9 1.30 -4.94 15.00
C PHE A 9 1.77 -3.63 15.64
N PRO A 10 1.35 -3.31 16.89
CA PRO A 10 1.73 -2.04 17.53
C PRO A 10 3.22 -2.00 17.88
N THR A 11 3.88 -3.16 17.97
CA THR A 11 5.30 -3.28 18.26
C THR A 11 5.94 -4.38 17.43
N ARG A 12 7.27 -4.27 17.28
CA ARG A 12 8.14 -5.30 16.73
C ARG A 12 7.90 -6.67 17.35
N ASP A 13 7.79 -6.72 18.68
CA ASP A 13 7.68 -7.98 19.42
C ASP A 13 6.28 -8.61 19.25
N ALA A 14 5.23 -7.80 19.08
CA ALA A 14 3.89 -8.30 18.75
C ALA A 14 3.85 -8.97 17.37
N ALA A 15 4.55 -8.38 16.37
CA ALA A 15 4.68 -8.97 15.03
C ALA A 15 5.45 -10.30 15.08
N ALA A 16 6.57 -10.34 15.82
CA ALA A 16 7.40 -11.52 15.94
C ALA A 16 6.68 -12.68 16.66
N ARG A 17 5.98 -12.40 17.78
CA ARG A 17 5.19 -13.41 18.50
C ARG A 17 4.08 -14.00 17.61
N HIS A 18 3.39 -13.15 16.85
CA HIS A 18 2.36 -13.63 15.92
C HIS A 18 2.91 -14.63 14.88
N ALA A 19 4.10 -14.36 14.33
CA ALA A 19 4.75 -15.30 13.40
C ALA A 19 5.18 -16.62 14.09
N LEU A 20 5.63 -16.55 15.34
CA LEU A 20 6.02 -17.73 16.14
C LEU A 20 4.84 -18.65 16.47
N ASP A 21 3.65 -18.08 16.67
CA ASP A 21 2.43 -18.82 17.02
C ASP A 21 1.80 -19.59 15.83
N HIS A 22 2.33 -19.44 14.60
CA HIS A 22 1.76 -20.02 13.37
C HIS A 22 2.75 -20.92 12.57
N PRO A 23 3.03 -22.16 13.02
CA PRO A 23 3.90 -23.12 12.33
C PRO A 23 3.31 -23.68 10.99
N PRO A 24 4.14 -24.23 10.08
CA PRO A 24 5.52 -24.68 10.31
C PRO A 24 6.56 -23.65 9.86
N LEU A 25 7.33 -23.13 10.81
CA LEU A 25 8.65 -22.58 10.52
C LEU A 25 9.54 -23.74 10.08
N VAL A 26 9.49 -24.14 8.80
CA VAL A 26 10.60 -24.88 8.18
C VAL A 26 11.74 -23.88 8.00
N CYS A 27 12.36 -23.54 9.12
CA CYS A 27 13.42 -22.56 9.19
C CYS A 27 14.75 -23.32 9.19
N ASP A 28 15.27 -23.61 7.99
CA ASP A 28 16.72 -23.89 7.85
C ASP A 28 17.56 -22.68 8.31
N HIS A 29 16.93 -21.52 8.51
CA HIS A 29 17.53 -20.32 9.09
C HIS A 29 16.78 -19.81 10.32
N PRO A 30 17.47 -19.56 11.45
CA PRO A 30 16.85 -19.14 12.71
C PRO A 30 16.54 -17.64 12.75
N ARG A 31 16.01 -17.07 11.64
CA ARG A 31 15.82 -15.63 11.48
C ARG A 31 14.39 -15.27 11.08
N VAL A 32 13.88 -14.20 11.69
CA VAL A 32 12.63 -13.53 11.31
C VAL A 32 12.99 -12.18 10.70
N PHE A 33 12.33 -11.84 9.60
CA PHE A 33 12.44 -10.51 9.00
C PHE A 33 11.19 -9.70 9.36
N LEU A 34 11.41 -8.52 9.92
CA LEU A 34 10.36 -7.58 10.28
C LEU A 34 10.46 -6.38 9.37
N ALA A 35 9.31 -5.86 8.98
CA ALA A 35 9.17 -4.80 8.01
C ALA A 35 8.02 -3.90 8.42
N ARG A 36 8.15 -2.60 8.19
CA ARG A 36 7.05 -1.66 8.31
C ARG A 36 6.33 -1.58 6.98
N ALA A 37 5.04 -1.95 6.98
CA ALA A 37 4.17 -1.65 5.85
C ALA A 37 3.87 -0.16 5.87
N VAL A 38 4.32 0.56 4.85
CA VAL A 38 4.03 1.97 4.65
C VAL A 38 2.99 2.06 3.54
N THR A 39 1.85 2.66 3.87
CA THR A 39 0.82 3.00 2.90
C THR A 39 1.25 4.27 2.18
N PRO A 40 1.67 4.19 0.91
CA PRO A 40 1.95 5.39 0.14
C PRO A 40 0.65 6.19 -0.07
N ALA A 41 0.75 7.51 -0.24
CA ALA A 41 -0.36 8.33 -0.73
C ALA A 41 -0.88 7.79 -2.08
N ALA A 42 -2.17 7.96 -2.38
CA ALA A 42 -2.76 7.41 -3.61
C ALA A 42 -2.06 7.96 -4.87
N SER A 43 -1.51 9.17 -4.78
CA SER A 43 -0.67 9.82 -5.80
C SER A 43 0.56 9.01 -6.25
N LEU A 44 1.08 8.08 -5.43
CA LEU A 44 2.18 7.20 -5.81
C LEU A 44 1.73 5.97 -6.62
N PHE A 45 0.45 5.60 -6.54
CA PHE A 45 -0.10 4.44 -7.25
C PHE A 45 -0.82 4.85 -8.54
N LEU A 46 -1.64 5.90 -8.48
CA LEU A 46 -2.37 6.41 -9.64
C LEU A 46 -1.56 7.42 -10.45
N GLY A 47 -0.41 7.87 -9.95
CA GLY A 47 0.19 9.14 -10.42
C GLY A 47 -0.62 10.34 -9.91
N SER A 48 -0.16 11.55 -10.24
CA SER A 48 -1.03 12.73 -10.04
C SER A 48 -2.21 12.66 -11.00
N VAL A 49 -3.31 13.34 -10.69
CA VAL A 49 -4.41 13.56 -11.63
C VAL A 49 -3.90 14.05 -13.00
N ASP A 50 -2.85 14.88 -13.02
CA ASP A 50 -2.22 15.35 -14.26
C ASP A 50 -1.63 14.22 -15.12
N ALA A 51 -1.18 13.12 -14.52
CA ALA A 51 -0.67 11.96 -15.22
C ALA A 51 -1.79 11.04 -15.75
N LEU A 52 -2.93 10.99 -15.05
CA LEU A 52 -4.09 10.17 -15.42
C LEU A 52 -4.91 10.75 -16.57
N LEU A 53 -5.03 12.07 -16.63
CA LEU A 53 -5.88 12.74 -17.61
C LEU A 53 -5.47 12.52 -19.07
N PRO A 54 -4.16 12.55 -19.43
CA PRO A 54 -3.73 12.21 -20.79
C PRO A 54 -4.10 10.78 -21.19
N GLU A 55 -4.01 9.81 -20.27
CA GLU A 55 -4.41 8.43 -20.52
C GLU A 55 -5.91 8.30 -20.72
N ALA A 56 -6.70 8.95 -19.86
CA ALA A 56 -8.16 8.99 -19.97
C ALA A 56 -8.62 9.68 -21.28
N ALA A 57 -7.95 10.76 -21.68
CA ALA A 57 -8.22 11.45 -22.94
C ALA A 57 -7.90 10.57 -24.14
N SER A 58 -6.78 9.85 -24.09
CA SER A 58 -6.40 8.88 -25.13
C SER A 58 -7.43 7.76 -25.25
N ALA A 59 -7.88 7.20 -24.12
CA ALA A 59 -8.92 6.16 -24.10
C ALA A 59 -10.25 6.68 -24.65
N ALA A 60 -10.64 7.92 -24.30
CA ALA A 60 -11.86 8.54 -24.82
C ALA A 60 -11.81 8.72 -26.35
N VAL A 61 -10.66 9.13 -26.90
CA VAL A 61 -10.45 9.23 -28.35
C VAL A 61 -10.51 7.86 -29.02
N GLN A 62 -9.94 6.82 -28.41
CA GLN A 62 -10.01 5.46 -28.95
C GLN A 62 -11.46 4.92 -28.99
N MET A 63 -12.26 5.23 -27.96
CA MET A 63 -13.63 4.73 -27.84
C MET A 63 -14.66 5.52 -28.64
N HIS A 64 -14.49 6.84 -28.73
CA HIS A 64 -15.51 7.76 -29.26
C HIS A 64 -15.03 8.59 -30.45
N GLY A 65 -13.80 8.35 -30.90
CA GLY A 65 -13.20 9.02 -32.03
C GLY A 65 -12.62 10.41 -31.69
N PRO A 66 -12.11 11.11 -32.71
CA PRO A 66 -11.37 12.37 -32.53
C PRO A 66 -12.16 13.48 -31.85
N ALA A 67 -13.50 13.45 -31.89
CA ALA A 67 -14.34 14.43 -31.22
C ALA A 67 -14.20 14.42 -29.69
N ALA A 68 -13.70 13.34 -29.10
CA ALA A 68 -13.47 13.24 -27.66
C ALA A 68 -12.13 13.82 -27.20
N SER A 69 -11.27 14.30 -28.10
CA SER A 69 -9.93 14.82 -27.76
C SER A 69 -9.98 16.07 -26.88
N GLU A 70 -11.04 16.88 -26.98
CA GLU A 70 -11.17 18.14 -26.25
C GLU A 70 -11.91 18.00 -24.91
N TRP A 71 -12.51 16.83 -24.63
CA TRP A 71 -13.34 16.64 -23.45
C TRP A 71 -12.56 16.97 -22.17
N LEU A 72 -11.33 16.46 -22.03
CA LEU A 72 -10.50 16.63 -20.84
C LEU A 72 -9.45 17.75 -21.01
N ALA A 73 -9.45 18.49 -22.12
CA ALA A 73 -8.39 19.45 -22.43
C ALA A 73 -8.49 20.78 -21.66
N ASN A 74 -9.62 21.07 -21.00
CA ASN A 74 -9.93 22.37 -20.40
C ASN A 74 -10.35 22.29 -18.93
N VAL A 75 -9.92 21.27 -18.20
CA VAL A 75 -10.22 21.19 -16.76
C VAL A 75 -9.36 22.23 -16.02
N PRO A 76 -9.96 23.17 -15.27
CA PRO A 76 -9.21 24.15 -14.49
C PRO A 76 -8.34 23.51 -13.40
N GLU A 77 -7.19 24.10 -13.11
CA GLU A 77 -6.20 23.59 -12.14
C GLU A 77 -6.80 23.40 -10.74
N ASP A 78 -7.67 24.30 -10.28
CA ASP A 78 -8.35 24.20 -8.99
C ASP A 78 -9.30 22.99 -8.91
N GLN A 79 -9.87 22.58 -10.04
CA GLN A 79 -10.71 21.36 -10.11
C GLN A 79 -9.86 20.09 -10.16
N LEU A 80 -8.64 20.16 -10.71
CA LEU A 80 -7.68 19.06 -10.69
C LEU A 80 -7.16 18.80 -9.28
N ASP A 81 -6.83 19.88 -8.56
CA ASP A 81 -6.43 19.83 -7.16
C ASP A 81 -7.55 19.26 -6.28
N ASP A 82 -8.78 19.72 -6.46
CA ASP A 82 -9.94 19.18 -5.74
C ASP A 82 -10.14 17.68 -6.04
N LEU A 83 -10.03 17.28 -7.31
CA LEU A 83 -10.15 15.88 -7.71
C LEU A 83 -9.05 15.01 -7.07
N GLN A 84 -7.82 15.49 -7.02
CA GLN A 84 -6.71 14.80 -6.35
C GLN A 84 -7.00 14.60 -4.86
N VAL A 85 -7.45 15.66 -4.18
CA VAL A 85 -7.82 15.60 -2.76
C VAL A 85 -8.95 14.60 -2.51
N GLN A 86 -9.98 14.58 -3.37
CA GLN A 86 -11.08 13.64 -3.23
C GLN A 86 -10.65 12.20 -3.46
N LEU A 87 -9.76 11.93 -4.43
CA LEU A 87 -9.19 10.60 -4.64
C LEU A 87 -8.44 10.15 -3.39
N ASP A 88 -7.53 10.98 -2.85
CA ASP A 88 -6.77 10.66 -1.65
C ASP A 88 -7.71 10.32 -0.46
N GLN A 89 -8.77 11.11 -0.25
CA GLN A 89 -9.77 10.84 0.80
C GLN A 89 -10.47 9.49 0.65
N VAL A 90 -10.82 9.09 -0.58
CA VAL A 90 -11.47 7.79 -0.84
C VAL A 90 -10.54 6.63 -0.50
N PHE A 91 -9.27 6.74 -0.88
CA PHE A 91 -8.26 5.72 -0.58
C PHE A 91 -7.98 5.63 0.92
N ASP A 92 -7.87 6.76 1.60
CA ASP A 92 -7.68 6.80 3.06
C ASP A 92 -8.89 6.21 3.81
N ALA A 93 -10.11 6.54 3.39
CA ALA A 93 -11.32 5.97 3.98
C ALA A 93 -11.42 4.45 3.75
N TRP A 94 -11.02 3.98 2.58
CA TRP A 94 -10.92 2.55 2.29
C TRP A 94 -9.91 1.87 3.23
N ALA A 95 -8.73 2.47 3.38
CA ALA A 95 -7.66 1.97 4.22
C ALA A 95 -8.05 1.89 5.69
N ALA A 96 -8.68 2.94 6.22
CA ALA A 96 -9.18 2.98 7.59
C ALA A 96 -10.22 1.89 7.85
N ARG A 97 -11.13 1.64 6.89
CA ARG A 97 -12.20 0.64 7.04
C ARG A 97 -11.69 -0.80 7.00
N HIS A 98 -10.72 -1.09 6.14
CA HIS A 98 -10.28 -2.45 5.88
C HIS A 98 -8.93 -2.79 6.52
N GLY A 99 -8.31 -1.84 7.22
CA GLY A 99 -7.00 -2.01 7.85
C GLY A 99 -5.82 -2.06 6.86
N HIS A 100 -6.08 -1.76 5.58
CA HIS A 100 -5.10 -1.77 4.50
C HIS A 100 -5.59 -0.96 3.28
N GLN A 101 -4.70 -0.21 2.62
CA GLN A 101 -4.93 0.32 1.26
C GLN A 101 -5.07 -0.86 0.25
N PRO A 102 -5.75 -0.69 -0.91
CA PRO A 102 -5.68 -1.65 -2.01
C PRO A 102 -4.22 -1.98 -2.32
N ALA A 103 -3.90 -3.27 -2.47
CA ALA A 103 -2.59 -3.86 -2.21
C ALA A 103 -1.40 -3.29 -3.01
N PHE A 104 -0.86 -2.15 -2.59
CA PHE A 104 0.49 -1.68 -2.93
C PHE A 104 1.08 -0.96 -1.71
N PHE A 105 1.35 -1.71 -0.64
CA PHE A 105 2.15 -1.20 0.47
C PHE A 105 3.63 -1.24 0.06
N ARG A 106 4.38 -0.18 0.38
CA ARG A 106 5.85 -0.25 0.34
C ARG A 106 6.31 -0.90 1.64
N VAL A 107 7.26 -1.82 1.53
CA VAL A 107 7.97 -2.37 2.68
C VAL A 107 9.17 -1.49 2.96
N GLU A 108 9.21 -0.89 4.14
CA GLU A 108 10.34 -0.11 4.65
C GLU A 108 10.93 -0.76 5.91
N ASP A 109 12.12 -0.29 6.31
CA ASP A 109 12.75 -0.63 7.59
C ASP A 109 12.92 -2.14 7.82
N VAL A 110 13.31 -2.87 6.76
CA VAL A 110 13.51 -4.32 6.84
C VAL A 110 14.66 -4.64 7.79
N THR A 111 14.35 -5.34 8.87
CA THR A 111 15.31 -5.74 9.90
C THR A 111 15.26 -7.24 10.10
N GLY A 112 16.44 -7.87 10.16
CA GLY A 112 16.59 -9.30 10.39
C GLY A 112 16.95 -9.57 11.85
N HIS A 113 16.20 -10.45 12.50
CA HIS A 113 16.33 -10.79 13.91
C HIS A 113 16.53 -12.29 14.10
N ARG A 114 17.32 -12.70 15.08
CA ARG A 114 17.40 -14.13 15.45
C ARG A 114 16.15 -14.51 16.23
N LEU A 115 15.56 -15.67 15.94
CA LEU A 115 14.40 -16.20 16.69
C LEU A 115 14.64 -16.24 18.21
N THR A 116 15.87 -16.54 18.62
CA THR A 116 16.29 -16.58 20.04
C THR A 116 16.13 -15.24 20.77
N GLU A 117 16.12 -14.10 20.06
CA GLU A 117 15.91 -12.78 20.65
C GLU A 117 14.49 -12.62 21.23
N PHE A 118 13.51 -13.37 20.72
CA PHE A 118 12.10 -13.29 21.13
C PHE A 118 11.68 -14.40 22.08
N LEU A 119 12.47 -15.48 22.15
CA LEU A 119 12.21 -16.63 23.03
C LEU A 119 12.84 -16.47 24.42
N ALA A 120 13.64 -15.42 24.64
CA ALA A 120 14.47 -15.24 25.83
C ALA A 120 13.86 -14.38 26.95
N GLU A 121 12.58 -14.03 26.91
CA GLU A 121 11.91 -13.40 28.08
C GLU A 121 11.36 -14.48 29.02
N PRO A 122 11.92 -14.66 30.23
CA PRO A 122 11.22 -15.36 31.30
C PRO A 122 10.16 -14.43 31.92
N ALA A 123 9.08 -15.04 32.39
CA ALA A 123 7.98 -14.45 33.13
C ALA A 123 8.40 -13.65 34.39
#